data_AF-K4R538-F1
#
_entry.id   AF-K4R538-F1
#
_cell.length_a   1.000
_cell.length_b   1.000
_cell.length_c   1.000
_cell.angle_alpha   90.00
_cell.angle_beta   90.00
_cell.angle_gamma   90.00
#
_symmetry.space_group_name_H-M   'P 1'
#
loop_
_entity.id
_entity.type
_entity.pdbx_description
1 polymer ?
#
loop_
_entity_poly.entity_id
_entity_poly.type
_entity_poly.pdbx_seq_one_letter_code
_entity_poly.pdbx_strand_id
1 'polypeptide(L)'
;MANPDIQELNQRASNLRSLADHIDQLVDAAKNHSTTGMKTWSGPNADNVRGKLKTWQTKCGTVAKALRDEAQQCSQSAKDLQDKK
;
A
#
# COMPACT_ATOMS: atom_id res chain seq x y z
N MET A 1 -23.41 -10.47 -21.93
CA MET A 1 -22.35 -9.53 -22.38
C MET A 1 -21.68 -8.96 -21.14
N ALA A 2 -20.38 -9.21 -20.96
CA ALA A 2 -19.61 -8.61 -19.87
C ALA A 2 -19.70 -7.08 -20.00
N ASN A 3 -20.08 -6.38 -18.92
CA ASN A 3 -20.10 -4.91 -18.94
C ASN A 3 -18.64 -4.41 -18.96
N PRO A 4 -18.23 -3.62 -19.96
CA PRO A 4 -16.88 -3.07 -20.01
C PRO A 4 -16.54 -2.25 -18.75
N ASP A 5 -17.53 -1.58 -18.14
CA ASP A 5 -17.39 -0.85 -16.88
C ASP A 5 -17.00 -1.74 -15.69
N ILE A 6 -17.57 -2.95 -15.60
CA ILE A 6 -17.24 -3.93 -14.53
C ILE A 6 -15.80 -4.41 -14.70
N GLN A 7 -15.37 -4.60 -15.96
CA GLN A 7 -14.01 -5.03 -16.27
C GLN A 7 -12.99 -3.92 -15.95
N GLU A 8 -13.30 -2.66 -16.26
CA GLU A 8 -12.45 -1.51 -15.92
C GLU A 8 -12.33 -1.30 -14.40
N LEU A 9 -13.44 -1.40 -13.66
CA LEU A 9 -13.44 -1.29 -12.19
C LEU A 9 -12.62 -2.41 -11.54
N ASN A 10 -12.74 -3.65 -12.02
CA ASN A 10 -11.93 -4.77 -11.53
C ASN A 10 -10.44 -4.60 -11.88
N GLN A 11 -10.12 -4.06 -13.04
CA GLN A 11 -8.74 -3.78 -13.44
C GLN A 11 -8.14 -2.66 -12.57
N ARG A 12 -8.87 -1.57 -12.33
CA ARG A 12 -8.46 -0.50 -11.41
C ARG A 12 -8.23 -1.01 -10.01
N ALA A 13 -9.18 -1.80 -9.47
CA ALA A 13 -9.05 -2.39 -8.15
C ALA A 13 -7.79 -3.28 -8.04
N SER A 14 -7.49 -4.06 -9.07
CA SER A 14 -6.29 -4.91 -9.13
C SER A 14 -5.01 -4.06 -9.15
N ASN A 15 -4.96 -3.01 -9.97
CA ASN A 15 -3.81 -2.11 -10.05
C ASN A 15 -3.56 -1.38 -8.72
N LEU A 16 -4.62 -0.92 -8.05
CA LEU A 16 -4.53 -0.26 -6.75
C LEU A 16 -4.02 -1.21 -5.66
N ARG A 17 -4.48 -2.47 -5.64
CA ARG A 17 -3.96 -3.50 -4.72
C ARG A 17 -2.48 -3.78 -4.98
N SER A 18 -2.07 -3.93 -6.23
CA SER A 18 -0.66 -4.16 -6.58
C SER A 18 0.24 -3.00 -6.15
N LEU A 19 -0.23 -1.76 -6.31
CA LEU A 19 0.51 -0.59 -5.84
C LEU A 19 0.63 -0.57 -4.31
N ALA A 20 -0.45 -0.89 -3.59
CA ALA A 20 -0.42 -1.00 -2.13
C ALA A 20 0.57 -2.06 -1.65
N ASP A 21 0.60 -3.22 -2.32
CA ASP A 21 1.52 -4.32 -1.99
C ASP A 21 2.99 -3.92 -2.23
N HIS A 22 3.26 -3.23 -3.33
CA HIS A 22 4.61 -2.74 -3.64
C HIS A 22 5.09 -1.70 -2.62
N ILE A 23 4.19 -0.84 -2.14
CA ILE A 23 4.50 0.11 -1.06
C ILE A 23 4.85 -0.64 0.23
N ASP A 24 4.09 -1.67 0.60
CA ASP A 24 4.38 -2.50 1.78
C ASP A 24 5.76 -3.18 1.68
N GLN A 25 6.13 -3.70 0.51
CA GLN A 25 7.45 -4.32 0.29
C GLN A 25 8.61 -3.32 0.47
N LEU A 26 8.46 -2.09 -0.04
CA LEU A 26 9.47 -1.03 0.14
C LEU A 26 9.61 -0.65 1.62
N VAL A 27 8.48 -0.57 2.33
CA VAL A 27 8.46 -0.29 3.77
C VAL A 27 9.20 -1.36 4.56
N ASP A 28 8.93 -2.64 4.27
CA ASP A 28 9.57 -3.74 4.97
C ASP A 28 11.08 -3.76 4.71
N ALA A 29 11.52 -3.52 3.47
CA ALA A 29 12.92 -3.42 3.12
C ALA A 29 13.66 -2.33 3.93
N ALA A 30 13.10 -1.12 4.03
CA ALA A 30 13.74 -0.05 4.79
C ALA A 30 13.69 -0.29 6.30
N LYS A 31 12.61 -0.91 6.81
CA LYS A 31 12.53 -1.35 8.21
C LYS A 31 13.63 -2.36 8.52
N ASN A 32 13.78 -3.40 7.70
CA ASN A 32 14.82 -4.42 7.86
C ASN A 32 16.22 -3.80 7.79
N HIS A 33 16.45 -2.86 6.88
CA HIS A 33 17.72 -2.13 6.82
C HIS A 33 17.95 -1.32 8.12
N SER A 34 16.92 -0.67 8.65
CA SER A 34 16.99 0.09 9.89
C SER A 34 17.28 -0.77 11.12
N THR A 35 16.66 -1.94 11.23
CA THR A 35 16.81 -2.84 12.39
C THR A 35 18.07 -3.68 12.32
N THR A 36 18.44 -4.14 11.12
CA THR A 36 19.51 -5.11 10.91
C THR A 36 20.81 -4.43 10.47
N GLY A 37 20.73 -3.53 9.48
CA GLY A 37 21.90 -2.84 8.93
C GLY A 37 22.46 -1.75 9.85
N MET A 38 21.60 -1.07 10.62
CA MET A 38 22.02 -0.01 11.53
C MET A 38 22.25 -0.52 12.96
N LYS A 39 22.34 -1.83 13.21
CA LYS A 39 22.44 -2.40 14.57
C LYS A 39 23.68 -1.93 15.33
N THR A 40 24.79 -1.71 14.63
CA THR A 40 26.06 -1.21 15.17
C THR A 40 26.19 0.31 15.10
N TRP A 41 25.31 0.98 14.34
CA TRP A 41 25.32 2.43 14.21
C TRP A 41 24.52 3.07 15.35
N SER A 42 25.22 3.70 16.28
CA SER A 42 24.66 4.35 17.46
C SER A 42 25.01 5.83 17.48
N GLY A 43 24.12 6.66 18.03
CA GLY A 43 24.30 8.10 18.16
C GLY A 43 23.13 8.91 17.56
N PRO A 44 23.07 10.22 17.83
CA PRO A 44 21.92 11.08 17.52
C PRO A 44 21.55 11.09 16.02
N ASN A 45 22.54 10.92 15.13
CA ASN A 45 22.29 10.81 13.70
C ASN A 45 21.60 9.50 13.31
N ALA A 46 21.97 8.39 13.95
CA ALA A 46 21.32 7.09 13.73
C ALA A 46 19.87 7.13 14.22
N ASP A 47 19.62 7.71 15.40
CA ASP A 47 18.26 7.88 15.94
C ASP A 47 17.39 8.78 15.06
N ASN A 48 17.95 9.87 14.52
CA ASN A 48 17.25 10.73 13.57
C ASN A 48 16.84 9.96 12.29
N VAL A 49 17.76 9.18 11.72
CA VAL A 49 17.47 8.36 10.52
C VAL A 49 16.43 7.28 10.83
N ARG A 50 16.54 6.57 11.97
CA ARG A 50 15.52 5.60 12.41
C ARG A 50 14.15 6.25 12.59
N GLY A 51 14.10 7.45 13.18
CA GLY A 51 12.86 8.22 13.35
C GLY A 51 12.20 8.60 12.01
N LYS A 52 13.02 9.01 11.03
CA LYS A 52 12.55 9.28 9.66
C LYS A 52 12.03 8.04 8.97
N LEU A 53 12.74 6.91 9.08
CA LEU A 53 12.30 5.62 8.51
C LEU A 53 10.99 5.13 9.13
N LYS A 54 10.83 5.27 10.45
CA LYS A 54 9.58 4.94 11.16
C LYS A 54 8.41 5.84 10.74
N THR A 55 8.66 7.13 10.57
CA THR A 55 7.66 8.09 10.07
C THR A 55 7.25 7.75 8.64
N TRP A 56 8.22 7.42 7.79
CA TRP A 56 8.00 7.00 6.41
C TRP A 56 7.17 5.71 6.35
N GLN A 57 7.52 4.69 7.14
CA GLN A 57 6.73 3.46 7.29
C GLN A 57 5.27 3.77 7.62
N THR A 58 5.02 4.66 8.58
CA THR A 58 3.67 5.02 9.00
C THR A 58 2.89 5.67 7.86
N LYS A 59 3.51 6.62 7.13
CA LYS A 59 2.88 7.29 5.99
C LYS A 59 2.57 6.32 4.86
N CYS A 60 3.52 5.45 4.52
CA CYS A 60 3.33 4.42 3.49
C CYS A 60 2.22 3.44 3.87
N GLY A 61 2.12 3.02 5.13
CA GLY A 61 1.01 2.19 5.62
C GLY A 61 -0.35 2.88 5.47
N THR A 62 -0.44 4.18 5.75
CA THR A 62 -1.65 4.97 5.51
C THR A 62 -2.03 5.03 4.03
N VAL A 63 -1.06 5.25 3.15
CA VAL A 63 -1.29 5.29 1.68
C VAL A 63 -1.72 3.91 1.18
N ALA A 64 -1.03 2.85 1.57
CA ALA A 64 -1.37 1.47 1.18
C ALA A 64 -2.77 1.10 1.66
N LYS A 65 -3.17 1.53 2.87
CA LYS A 65 -4.54 1.36 3.36
C LYS A 65 -5.56 2.11 2.51
N ALA A 66 -5.31 3.39 2.20
CA ALA A 66 -6.21 4.18 1.35
C ALA A 66 -6.39 3.56 -0.05
N LEU A 67 -5.31 3.06 -0.65
CA LEU A 67 -5.35 2.35 -1.94
C LEU A 67 -6.17 1.05 -1.86
N ARG A 68 -6.08 0.30 -0.75
CA ARG A 68 -6.87 -0.93 -0.54
C ARG A 68 -8.35 -0.62 -0.31
N ASP A 69 -8.66 0.43 0.44
CA ASP A 69 -10.03 0.92 0.64
C ASP A 69 -10.67 1.31 -0.70
N GLU A 70 -9.97 2.11 -1.52
CA GLU A 70 -10.44 2.50 -2.86
C GLU A 70 -10.62 1.29 -3.78
N ALA A 71 -9.67 0.34 -3.76
CA ALA A 71 -9.80 -0.90 -4.52
C ALA A 71 -11.02 -1.73 -4.09
N GLN A 72 -11.31 -1.76 -2.79
CA GLN A 72 -12.49 -2.44 -2.26
C GLN A 72 -13.79 -1.75 -2.69
N GLN A 73 -13.84 -0.42 -2.67
CA GLN A 73 -14.98 0.35 -3.18
C GLN A 73 -15.21 0.09 -4.67
N CYS A 74 -14.16 0.13 -5.50
CA CYS A 74 -14.24 -0.21 -6.93
C CYS A 74 -14.79 -1.64 -7.15
N SER A 75 -14.31 -2.63 -6.39
CA SER A 75 -14.81 -4.00 -6.47
C SER A 75 -16.27 -4.13 -6.03
N GLN A 76 -16.70 -3.36 -5.02
CA GLN A 76 -18.08 -3.37 -4.54
C GLN A 76 -19.04 -2.71 -5.54
N SER A 77 -18.64 -1.58 -6.13
CA SER A 77 -19.40 -0.91 -7.20
C SER A 77 -19.55 -1.81 -8.43
N ALA A 78 -18.51 -2.56 -8.78
CA ALA A 78 -18.56 -3.54 -9.86
C ALA A 78 -19.58 -4.66 -9.60
N LYS A 79 -19.68 -5.12 -8.33
CA LYS A 79 -20.69 -6.12 -7.91
C LYS A 79 -22.11 -5.55 -7.92
N ASP A 80 -22.32 -4.34 -7.42
CA ASP A 80 -23.64 -3.67 -7.46
C ASP A 80 -24.14 -3.48 -8.90
N LEU A 81 -23.24 -3.10 -9.81
CA LEU A 81 -23.51 -3.01 -11.25
C LEU A 81 -23.82 -4.36 -11.90
N GLN A 82 -23.29 -5.46 -11.35
CA GLN A 82 -23.57 -6.81 -11.82
C GLN A 82 -24.93 -7.31 -11.33
N ASP A 83 -25.31 -6.98 -10.10
CA ASP A 83 -26.55 -7.43 -9.43
C ASP A 83 -27.79 -6.64 -9.88
N LYS A 84 -27.62 -5.36 -10.24
CA LYS A 84 -28.69 -4.52 -10.83
C LYS A 84 -29.06 -4.86 -12.27
N LYS A 85 -28.51 -5.93 -12.85
CA LYS A 85 -28.70 -6.33 -14.25
C LYS A 85 -29.49 -7.63 -14.37
#